data_AF-A0A382ETG4-F1
#
_entry.id   AF-A0A382ETG4-F1
#
_cell.length_a   1.000
_cell.length_b   1.000
_cell.length_c   1.000
_cell.angle_alpha   90.00
_cell.angle_beta   90.00
_cell.angle_gamma   90.00
#
_symmetry.space_group_name_H-M   'P 1'
#
loop_
_entity.id
_entity.type
_entity.pdbx_description
1 polymer ?
#
loop_
_entity_poly.entity_id
_entity_poly.type
_entity_poly.pdbx_seq_one_letter_code
_entity_poly.pdbx_strand_id
1 'polypeptide(L)'
;MNIKEIQVPSFLRRTFNGRNAIISIPYLWLLFLFLFPFIIVLKISLAQPVVAMPPFTDLLKWGDSWWPTIQASLDSYLFLFSDSLYIHAYLSSLKIAIISTV
;
A
#
# COMPACT_ATOMS: atom_id res chain seq x y z
N MET A 1 30.32 28.83 -27.27
CA MET A 1 29.02 28.40 -26.70
C MET A 1 29.09 26.88 -26.55
N ASN A 2 29.41 26.38 -25.36
CA ASN A 2 29.72 24.97 -25.12
C ASN A 2 28.46 24.28 -24.57
N ILE A 3 27.74 23.58 -25.45
CA ILE A 3 26.57 22.79 -25.05
C ILE A 3 27.13 21.51 -24.44
N LYS A 4 27.06 21.41 -23.10
CA LYS A 4 27.41 20.17 -22.40
C LYS A 4 26.45 19.08 -22.88
N GLU A 5 26.94 18.22 -23.76
CA GLU A 5 26.33 16.93 -24.11
C GLU A 5 25.93 16.22 -22.82
N ILE A 6 24.63 16.04 -22.62
CA ILE A 6 24.09 15.32 -21.46
C ILE A 6 24.53 13.86 -21.65
N GLN A 7 25.61 13.47 -20.96
CA GLN A 7 26.13 12.11 -20.91
C GLN A 7 25.10 11.21 -20.20
N VAL A 8 24.05 10.78 -20.91
CA VAL A 8 23.06 9.83 -20.37
C VAL A 8 23.78 8.50 -20.14
N PRO A 9 23.82 7.98 -18.91
CA PRO A 9 24.50 6.72 -18.60
C PRO A 9 24.03 5.59 -19.53
N SER A 10 24.97 4.80 -20.06
CA SER A 10 24.68 3.70 -20.99
C SER A 10 23.73 2.64 -20.40
N PHE A 11 23.70 2.50 -19.07
CA PHE A 11 22.76 1.62 -18.37
C PHE A 11 21.30 2.09 -18.53
N LEU A 12 21.04 3.41 -18.51
CA LEU A 12 19.71 3.98 -18.70
C LEU A 12 19.21 3.73 -20.13
N ARG A 13 20.09 3.79 -21.15
CA ARG A 13 19.72 3.47 -22.55
C ARG A 13 19.34 2.00 -22.76
N ARG A 14 19.90 1.08 -21.97
CA ARG A 14 19.58 -0.36 -22.07
C ARG A 14 18.28 -0.73 -21.36
N THR A 15 17.95 -0.03 -20.26
CA THR A 15 16.71 -0.23 -19.52
C THR A 15 15.53 0.50 -20.18
N PHE A 16 15.74 1.71 -20.69
CA PHE A 16 14.76 2.51 -21.46
C PHE A 16 14.88 2.29 -22.97
N ASN A 17 14.86 1.04 -23.40
CA ASN A 17 14.62 0.72 -24.81
C ASN A 17 13.11 0.86 -25.10
N GLY A 18 12.72 1.33 -26.30
CA GLY A 18 11.31 1.49 -26.69
C GLY A 18 10.50 0.19 -26.51
N ARG A 19 11.15 -0.97 -26.71
CA ARG A 19 10.56 -2.29 -26.44
C ARG A 19 10.16 -2.48 -24.97
N ASN A 20 11.03 -2.09 -24.03
CA ASN A 20 10.73 -2.24 -22.60
C ASN A 20 9.62 -1.30 -22.18
N ALA A 21 9.58 -0.06 -22.69
CA ALA A 21 8.51 0.88 -22.41
C ALA A 21 7.14 0.34 -22.83
N ILE A 22 7.05 -0.27 -24.02
CA ILE A 22 5.80 -0.88 -24.52
C ILE A 22 5.36 -2.06 -23.65
N ILE A 23 6.29 -2.88 -23.18
CA ILE A 23 5.99 -4.02 -22.30
C ILE A 23 5.60 -3.55 -20.90
N SER A 24 6.28 -2.54 -20.35
CA SER A 24 6.03 -2.03 -19.00
C SER A 24 4.66 -1.39 -18.85
N ILE A 25 4.08 -0.78 -19.90
CA ILE A 25 2.77 -0.13 -19.82
C ILE A 25 1.66 -1.12 -19.38
N PRO A 26 1.45 -2.28 -20.05
CA PRO A 26 0.51 -3.30 -19.58
C PRO A 26 0.83 -3.83 -18.17
N TYR A 27 2.10 -4.06 -17.85
CA TYR A 27 2.46 -4.57 -16.52
C TYR A 27 2.20 -3.55 -15.41
N LEU A 28 2.46 -2.26 -15.64
CA LEU A 28 2.13 -1.19 -14.70
C LEU A 28 0.62 -1.08 -14.50
N TRP A 29 -0.16 -1.27 -15.57
CA TRP A 29 -1.61 -1.33 -15.48
C TRP A 29 -2.08 -2.50 -14.60
N LEU A 30 -1.56 -3.70 -14.84
CA LEU A 30 -1.86 -4.87 -14.02
C LEU A 30 -1.39 -4.70 -12.57
N LEU A 31 -0.22 -4.13 -12.34
CA LEU A 31 0.32 -3.85 -11.01
C LEU A 31 -0.58 -2.86 -10.26
N PHE A 32 -1.02 -1.78 -10.92
CA PHE A 32 -1.92 -0.81 -10.32
C PHE A 32 -3.26 -1.46 -9.95
N LEU A 33 -3.86 -2.22 -10.86
CA LEU A 33 -5.12 -2.95 -10.58
C LEU A 33 -4.95 -3.98 -9.46
N PHE A 34 -3.79 -4.64 -9.40
CA PHE A 34 -3.45 -5.56 -8.34
C PHE A 34 -3.30 -4.84 -6.99
N LEU A 35 -2.60 -3.71 -6.94
CA LEU A 35 -2.36 -2.96 -5.69
C LEU A 35 -3.58 -2.17 -5.21
N PHE A 36 -4.45 -1.72 -6.12
CA PHE A 36 -5.61 -0.90 -5.81
C PHE A 36 -6.46 -1.43 -4.63
N PRO A 37 -6.89 -2.72 -4.60
CA PRO A 37 -7.61 -3.25 -3.45
C PRO A 37 -6.79 -3.23 -2.15
N PHE A 38 -5.48 -3.48 -2.19
CA PHE A 38 -4.63 -3.43 -1.00
C PHE A 38 -4.49 -2.00 -0.46
N ILE A 39 -4.42 -0.99 -1.34
CA ILE A 39 -4.39 0.42 -0.95
C ILE A 39 -5.69 0.79 -0.22
N ILE A 40 -6.84 0.28 -0.68
CA ILE A 40 -8.13 0.49 0.00
C ILE A 40 -8.12 -0.15 1.39
N VAL A 41 -7.66 -1.40 1.50
CA VAL A 41 -7.58 -2.10 2.79
C VAL A 41 -6.64 -1.37 3.75
N LEU A 42 -5.47 -0.90 3.27
CA LEU A 42 -4.52 -0.12 4.06
C LEU A 42 -5.11 1.21 4.52
N LYS A 43 -5.89 1.90 3.68
CA LYS A 43 -6.60 3.11 4.07
C LYS A 43 -7.58 2.83 5.21
N ILE A 44 -8.35 1.74 5.12
CA ILE A 44 -9.35 1.37 6.13
C ILE A 44 -8.69 0.87 7.42
N SER A 45 -7.57 0.15 7.34
CA SER A 45 -6.88 -0.38 8.52
C SER A 45 -6.30 0.71 9.43
N LEU A 46 -6.01 1.89 8.87
CA LEU A 46 -5.59 3.08 9.60
C LEU A 46 -6.76 3.99 10.02
N ALA A 47 -7.97 3.70 9.57
CA ALA A 47 -9.17 4.45 9.95
C ALA A 47 -9.77 3.90 11.25
N GLN A 48 -10.52 4.74 11.96
CA GLN A 48 -11.22 4.35 13.18
C GLN A 48 -12.63 3.86 12.84
N PRO A 49 -13.10 2.76 13.46
CA PRO A 49 -14.47 2.28 13.28
C PRO A 49 -15.45 3.24 13.95
N VAL A 50 -16.52 3.59 13.23
CA VAL A 50 -17.58 4.49 13.72
C VAL A 50 -18.96 3.96 13.35
N VAL A 51 -19.97 4.28 14.16
CA VAL A 51 -21.37 3.94 13.87
C VAL A 51 -21.92 4.96 12.87
N ALA A 52 -21.52 4.81 11.60
CA ALA A 52 -21.94 5.67 10.49
C ALA A 52 -21.92 4.89 9.16
N MET A 53 -22.34 5.54 8.09
CA MET A 53 -22.19 5.06 6.72
C MET A 53 -21.33 6.09 5.96
N PRO A 54 -20.11 5.74 5.50
CA PRO A 54 -19.38 4.47 5.66
C PRO A 54 -18.99 4.14 7.13
N PRO A 55 -18.78 2.86 7.49
CA PRO A 55 -18.51 2.43 8.88
C PRO A 55 -17.05 2.64 9.32
N PHE A 56 -16.41 3.70 8.84
CA PHE A 56 -15.03 4.08 9.17
C PHE A 56 -14.83 5.58 8.97
N THR A 57 -13.87 6.17 9.68
CA THR A 57 -13.53 7.58 9.50
C THR A 57 -12.82 7.86 8.17
N ASP A 58 -13.00 9.07 7.67
CA ASP A 58 -12.19 9.55 6.54
C ASP A 58 -10.74 9.80 6.97
N LEU A 59 -9.80 9.13 6.30
CA LEU A 59 -8.36 9.30 6.55
C LEU A 59 -7.87 10.71 6.23
N LEU A 60 -8.47 11.37 5.24
CA LEU A 60 -8.13 12.74 4.82
C LEU A 60 -9.33 13.63 5.07
N LYS A 61 -9.24 14.51 6.07
CA LYS A 61 -10.24 15.56 6.29
C LYS A 61 -9.80 16.86 5.63
N TRP A 62 -10.62 17.32 4.70
CA TRP A 62 -10.51 18.64 4.11
C TRP A 62 -11.24 19.64 5.01
N GLY A 63 -10.53 20.66 5.49
CA GLY A 63 -11.10 21.77 6.26
C GLY A 63 -11.03 23.07 5.45
N ASP A 64 -10.96 24.21 6.12
CA ASP A 64 -10.84 25.54 5.48
C ASP A 64 -9.44 25.79 4.87
N SER A 65 -8.47 24.91 5.14
CA SER A 65 -7.12 24.97 4.61
C SER A 65 -7.01 24.25 3.26
N TRP A 66 -6.07 24.69 2.42
CA TRP A 66 -5.73 24.05 1.14
C TRP A 66 -5.19 22.61 1.31
N TRP A 67 -4.67 22.27 2.50
CA TRP A 67 -4.07 20.98 2.77
C TRP A 67 -4.98 20.10 3.64
N PRO A 68 -5.22 18.83 3.28
CA PRO A 68 -5.99 17.91 4.08
C PRO A 68 -5.22 17.47 5.33
N THR A 69 -5.93 17.27 6.44
CA THR A 69 -5.37 16.70 7.66
C THR A 69 -5.50 15.18 7.64
N ILE A 70 -4.41 14.47 7.93
CA ILE A 70 -4.37 13.00 8.00
C ILE A 70 -4.87 12.54 9.38
N GLN A 71 -5.93 11.73 9.40
CA GLN A 71 -6.55 11.15 10.60
C GLN A 71 -6.26 9.64 10.68
N ALA A 72 -4.99 9.27 10.83
CA ALA A 72 -4.58 7.88 10.98
C ALA A 72 -4.55 7.46 12.47
N SER A 73 -5.02 6.25 12.77
CA SER A 73 -4.92 5.62 14.09
C SER A 73 -4.32 4.21 14.00
N LEU A 74 -3.60 3.81 15.06
CA LEU A 74 -3.09 2.46 15.24
C LEU A 74 -3.91 1.64 16.26
N ASP A 75 -5.01 2.19 16.77
CA ASP A 75 -5.85 1.54 17.80
C ASP A 75 -6.34 0.17 17.34
N SER A 76 -6.75 0.05 16.08
CA SER A 76 -7.19 -1.21 15.46
C SER A 76 -6.12 -2.30 15.53
N TYR A 77 -4.83 -1.93 15.40
CA TYR A 77 -3.72 -2.88 15.52
C TYR A 77 -3.43 -3.24 16.97
N LEU A 78 -3.43 -2.25 17.87
CA LEU A 78 -3.22 -2.49 19.30
C LEU A 78 -4.31 -3.41 19.88
N PHE A 79 -5.55 -3.24 19.43
CA PHE A 79 -6.66 -4.10 19.80
C PHE A 79 -6.37 -5.59 19.50
N LEU A 80 -5.82 -5.90 18.32
CA LEU A 80 -5.48 -7.29 17.94
C LEU A 80 -4.43 -7.93 18.85
N PHE A 81 -3.48 -7.13 19.36
CA PHE A 81 -2.47 -7.61 20.30
C PHE A 81 -2.96 -7.67 21.75
N SER A 82 -4.02 -6.94 22.08
CA SER A 82 -4.60 -6.92 23.43
C SER A 82 -5.51 -8.12 23.71
N ASP A 83 -6.02 -8.76 22.67
CA ASP A 83 -6.98 -9.86 22.78
C ASP A 83 -6.30 -11.22 22.56
N SER A 84 -6.37 -12.07 23.60
CA SER A 84 -5.76 -13.39 23.60
C SER A 84 -6.33 -14.32 22.53
N LEU A 85 -7.60 -14.15 22.15
CA LEU A 85 -8.24 -14.96 21.10
C LEU A 85 -7.56 -14.73 19.74
N TYR A 86 -7.29 -13.48 19.39
CA TYR A 86 -6.62 -13.13 18.13
C TYR A 86 -5.18 -13.65 18.09
N ILE A 87 -4.44 -13.51 19.19
CA ILE A 87 -3.07 -14.02 19.29
C ILE A 87 -3.06 -15.55 19.14
N HIS A 88 -3.94 -16.26 19.85
CA HIS A 88 -4.04 -17.71 19.75
C HIS A 88 -4.40 -18.18 18.33
N ALA A 89 -5.36 -17.51 17.68
CA ALA A 89 -5.73 -17.81 16.31
C ALA A 89 -4.54 -17.62 15.36
N TYR A 90 -3.81 -16.51 15.48
CA TYR A 90 -2.63 -16.22 14.66
C TYR A 90 -1.53 -17.28 14.82
N LEU A 91 -1.19 -17.65 16.06
CA LEU A 91 -0.17 -18.67 16.34
C LEU A 91 -0.61 -20.05 15.86
N SER A 92 -1.88 -20.39 15.98
CA SER A 92 -2.44 -21.65 15.46
C SER A 92 -2.31 -21.70 13.93
N SER A 93 -2.71 -20.65 13.23
CA SER A 93 -2.55 -20.55 11.77
C SER A 93 -1.08 -20.66 11.34
N LEU A 94 -0.17 -20.01 12.07
CA LEU A 94 1.27 -20.09 11.79
C LEU A 94 1.80 -21.51 11.97
N LYS A 95 1.41 -22.18 13.06
CA LYS A 95 1.78 -23.58 13.32
C LYS A 95 1.31 -24.50 12.19
N ILE A 96 0.05 -24.36 11.76
CA ILE A 96 -0.52 -25.16 10.68
C ILE A 96 0.23 -24.88 9.37
N ALA A 97 0.43 -23.62 9.01
CA ALA A 97 1.13 -23.24 7.79
C ALA A 97 2.56 -23.84 7.73
N ILE A 98 3.30 -23.81 8.84
CA ILE A 98 4.65 -24.38 8.91
C ILE A 98 4.61 -25.90 8.71
N ILE A 99 3.74 -26.61 9.45
CA ILE A 99 3.62 -28.07 9.36
C ILE A 99 3.15 -28.51 7.98
N SER A 100 2.27 -27.75 7.33
CA SER A 100 1.74 -28.10 6.00
C SER A 100 2.67 -27.74 4.84
N THR A 101 3.66 -26.88 5.05
CA THR A 101 4.59 -26.45 3.98
C THR A 101 5.80 -27.37 3.85
N VAL A 102 6.24 -27.99 4.95
CA VAL A 102 7.40 -28.91 5.01
C VAL A 102 6.96 -30.33 4.71
#